data_AF-A0A8T7BB07-F1
#
_entry.id   AF-A0A8T7BB07-F1
#
_cell.length_a   1.000
_cell.length_b   1.000
_cell.length_c   1.000
_cell.angle_alpha   90.00
_cell.angle_beta   90.00
_cell.angle_gamma   90.00
#
_symmetry.space_group_name_H-M   'P 1'
#
loop_
_entity.id
_entity.type
_entity.pdbx_description
1 polymer ?
#
loop_
_entity_poly.entity_id
_entity_poly.type
_entity_poly.pdbx_seq_one_letter_code
_entity_poly.pdbx_strand_id
1 'polypeptide(L)'
;MHEVSSLLLQPNLNWQIMWLTYHSRIDDGPREGGSVLLKGEATLPSNTGTVAQEWIGGLGTHSSYAAMFDLSTLPQLSDCTTFTEPALFRFNNNSYLGINCVVIIGPTRREDLERFVLLKDLDASGYEFVAEVLNATDATQFLAQRIEQVDLAYSQTGEVLLIGTPIQTAVAEIGGTNRHLGCHVFQFTDFSTGLLNRDQDGNLIVTAIITDDTTDSARQRGPGACTYDPDFDGGLIIVRREFNITTTGIEFSLFKTNIHF
;
A
#
# COMPACT_ATOMS: atom_id res chain seq x y z
N MET A 1 10.52 -0.32 -4.90
CA MET A 1 9.05 -0.36 -4.77
C MET A 1 8.69 -1.73 -4.24
N HIS A 2 7.71 -1.84 -3.34
CA HIS A 2 7.32 -3.13 -2.78
C HIS A 2 6.13 -3.70 -3.54
N GLU A 3 6.12 -5.02 -3.66
CA GLU A 3 4.96 -5.76 -4.16
C GLU A 3 4.08 -6.09 -2.95
N VAL A 4 2.95 -5.40 -2.88
CA VAL A 4 1.83 -5.70 -1.97
C VAL A 4 0.62 -5.93 -2.85
N SER A 5 -0.18 -6.92 -2.48
CA SER A 5 -1.48 -7.21 -3.08
C SER A 5 -2.56 -6.99 -2.03
N SER A 6 -3.74 -6.59 -2.46
CA SER A 6 -4.91 -6.49 -1.58
C SER A 6 -6.06 -7.35 -2.12
N LEU A 7 -6.80 -7.96 -1.20
CA LEU A 7 -7.92 -8.86 -1.44
C LEU A 7 -9.13 -8.34 -0.67
N LEU A 8 -10.29 -8.26 -1.33
CA LEU A 8 -11.54 -7.78 -0.74
C LEU A 8 -12.72 -8.61 -1.22
N LEU A 9 -13.71 -8.84 -0.35
CA LEU A 9 -15.03 -9.34 -0.74
C LEU A 9 -15.94 -8.15 -1.12
N GLN A 10 -16.33 -8.07 -2.38
CA GLN A 10 -17.15 -7.02 -2.95
C GLN A 10 -18.64 -7.11 -2.52
N PRO A 11 -19.44 -6.03 -2.70
CA PRO A 11 -20.89 -6.05 -2.46
C PRO A 11 -21.68 -7.12 -3.21
N ASN A 12 -21.23 -7.51 -4.40
CA ASN A 12 -21.84 -8.57 -5.21
C ASN A 12 -21.45 -10.00 -4.76
N LEU A 13 -20.70 -10.13 -3.66
CA LEU A 13 -20.17 -11.38 -3.11
C LEU A 13 -19.06 -12.05 -3.95
N ASN A 14 -18.47 -11.32 -4.90
CA ASN A 14 -17.24 -11.75 -5.54
C ASN A 14 -16.01 -11.27 -4.76
N TRP A 15 -14.98 -12.10 -4.74
CA TRP A 15 -13.66 -11.71 -4.31
C TRP A 15 -12.96 -10.95 -5.41
N GLN A 16 -12.31 -9.84 -5.04
CA GLN A 16 -11.44 -9.06 -5.88
C GLN A 16 -10.04 -9.08 -5.29
N ILE A 17 -9.04 -9.35 -6.13
CA ILE A 17 -7.62 -9.14 -5.80
C ILE A 17 -7.03 -8.09 -6.73
N MET A 18 -6.16 -7.24 -6.21
CA MET A 18 -5.40 -6.27 -6.98
C MET A 18 -3.92 -6.33 -6.58
N TRP A 19 -3.02 -6.31 -7.57
CA TRP A 19 -1.59 -6.37 -7.34
C TRP A 19 -0.82 -5.67 -8.46
N LEU A 20 0.38 -5.20 -8.12
CA LEU A 20 1.28 -4.57 -9.08
C LEU A 20 2.05 -5.62 -9.86
N THR A 21 2.19 -5.41 -11.17
CA THR A 21 3.12 -6.15 -12.01
C THR A 21 4.10 -5.21 -12.68
N TYR A 22 5.38 -5.58 -12.64
CA TYR A 22 6.43 -4.93 -13.40
C TYR A 22 6.69 -5.71 -14.68
N HIS A 23 6.81 -4.97 -15.76
CA HIS A 23 7.18 -5.53 -17.04
C HIS A 23 8.44 -4.85 -17.52
N SER A 24 9.41 -5.65 -17.95
CA SER A 24 10.52 -5.19 -18.77
C SER A 24 10.39 -5.90 -20.11
N ARG A 25 10.13 -5.16 -21.19
CA ARG A 25 10.22 -5.76 -22.53
C ARG A 25 11.69 -6.00 -22.86
N ILE A 26 11.96 -7.18 -23.41
CA ILE A 26 13.29 -7.58 -23.90
C ILE A 26 13.45 -7.18 -25.37
N ASP A 27 12.36 -6.86 -26.07
CA ASP A 27 12.34 -6.80 -27.51
C ASP A 27 12.47 -5.33 -27.99
N ASP A 28 13.61 -5.04 -28.63
CA ASP A 28 13.92 -3.90 -29.52
C ASP A 28 14.40 -2.54 -28.95
N GLY A 29 14.97 -2.47 -27.75
CA GLY A 29 15.58 -1.21 -27.27
C GLY A 29 16.14 -1.23 -25.84
N PRO A 30 16.63 -0.08 -25.32
CA PRO A 30 16.88 0.06 -23.89
C PRO A 30 15.61 -0.34 -23.14
N ARG A 31 15.73 -1.18 -22.11
CA ARG A 31 14.60 -1.75 -21.36
C ARG A 31 13.60 -0.65 -20.97
N GLU A 32 12.50 -0.53 -21.70
CA GLU A 32 11.37 0.28 -21.28
C GLU A 32 10.62 -0.53 -20.21
N GLY A 33 10.96 -0.23 -18.96
CA GLY A 33 10.24 -0.74 -17.80
C GLY A 33 8.91 -0.01 -17.67
N GLY A 34 7.83 -0.76 -17.49
CA GLY A 34 6.51 -0.21 -17.16
C GLY A 34 5.87 -1.01 -16.04
N SER A 35 4.86 -0.42 -15.42
CA SER A 35 4.10 -1.06 -14.36
C SER A 35 2.61 -0.85 -14.57
N VAL A 36 1.83 -1.85 -14.20
CA VAL A 36 0.37 -1.82 -14.26
C VAL A 36 -0.17 -2.61 -13.06
N LEU A 37 -1.26 -2.14 -12.47
CA LEU A 37 -2.00 -2.95 -11.52
C LEU A 37 -2.89 -3.93 -12.29
N LEU A 38 -2.75 -5.20 -11.95
CA LEU A 38 -3.68 -6.22 -12.39
C LEU A 38 -4.83 -6.34 -11.39
N LYS A 39 -6.02 -6.61 -11.92
CA LYS A 39 -7.22 -6.94 -11.14
C LYS A 39 -7.69 -8.33 -11.55
N GLY A 40 -8.07 -9.13 -10.56
CA GLY A 40 -8.73 -10.40 -10.78
C GLY A 40 -9.96 -10.54 -9.87
N GLU A 41 -11.01 -11.16 -10.40
CA GLU A 41 -12.28 -11.34 -9.70
C GLU A 41 -12.74 -12.80 -9.79
N ALA A 42 -13.29 -13.34 -8.71
CA ALA A 42 -13.85 -14.68 -8.69
C ALA A 42 -14.85 -14.86 -7.55
N THR A 43 -15.71 -15.88 -7.63
CA THR A 43 -16.63 -16.23 -6.53
C THR A 43 -15.92 -16.88 -5.32
N LEU A 44 -14.67 -17.34 -5.49
CA LEU A 44 -13.84 -17.92 -4.44
C LEU A 44 -12.48 -17.21 -4.38
N PRO A 45 -11.92 -16.97 -3.18
CA PRO A 45 -10.64 -16.28 -3.04
C PRO A 45 -9.50 -17.01 -3.74
N SER A 46 -9.50 -18.35 -3.72
CA SER A 46 -8.47 -19.18 -4.36
C SER A 46 -8.38 -19.02 -5.87
N ASN A 47 -9.40 -18.44 -6.50
CA ASN A 47 -9.51 -18.35 -7.96
C ASN A 47 -9.27 -16.92 -8.48
N THR A 48 -9.11 -15.93 -7.60
CA THR A 48 -9.00 -14.51 -8.01
C THR A 48 -7.75 -14.21 -8.84
N GLY A 49 -6.69 -15.03 -8.76
CA GLY A 49 -5.49 -14.90 -9.60
C GLY A 49 -5.54 -15.65 -10.94
N THR A 50 -6.61 -16.39 -11.25
CA THR A 50 -6.66 -17.27 -12.43
C THR A 50 -6.96 -16.54 -13.74
N VAL A 51 -7.75 -15.46 -13.67
CA VAL A 51 -8.03 -14.56 -14.78
C VAL A 51 -7.78 -13.15 -14.28
N ALA A 52 -6.79 -12.49 -14.88
CA ALA A 52 -6.35 -11.16 -14.51
C ALA A 52 -6.47 -10.22 -15.70
N GLN A 53 -6.83 -8.98 -15.43
CA GLN A 53 -6.85 -7.91 -16.42
C GLN A 53 -5.92 -6.78 -16.00
N GLU A 54 -5.23 -6.19 -16.97
CA GLU A 54 -4.53 -4.92 -16.84
C GLU A 54 -5.54 -3.82 -16.50
N TRP A 55 -5.54 -3.36 -15.25
CA TRP A 55 -6.63 -2.57 -14.68
C TRP A 55 -6.28 -1.10 -14.54
N ILE A 56 -5.25 -0.77 -13.76
CA ILE A 56 -4.86 0.62 -13.48
C ILE A 56 -3.43 0.88 -13.97
N GLY A 57 -3.29 1.95 -14.74
CA GLY A 57 -2.02 2.55 -15.13
C GLY A 57 -1.85 3.99 -14.62
N GLY A 58 -0.68 4.56 -14.91
CA GLY A 58 -0.34 5.97 -14.71
C GLY A 58 0.59 6.48 -15.81
N LEU A 59 1.24 7.63 -15.60
CA LEU A 59 2.09 8.26 -16.63
C LEU A 59 3.20 7.34 -17.17
N GLY A 60 3.76 6.50 -16.31
CA GLY A 60 4.82 5.54 -16.65
C GLY A 60 4.31 4.22 -17.22
N THR A 61 3.00 4.03 -17.36
CA THR A 61 2.42 2.82 -17.93
C THR A 61 2.49 2.89 -19.45
N HIS A 62 3.27 1.98 -20.05
CA HIS A 62 3.37 1.91 -21.51
C HIS A 62 2.01 1.53 -22.14
N SER A 63 1.70 2.15 -23.27
CA SER A 63 0.39 2.01 -23.95
C SER A 63 0.04 0.58 -24.38
N SER A 64 1.04 -0.29 -24.54
CA SER A 64 0.82 -1.70 -24.88
C SER A 64 0.18 -2.54 -23.79
N TYR A 65 0.22 -2.08 -22.53
CA TYR A 65 -0.40 -2.78 -21.39
C TYR A 65 -1.90 -2.46 -21.27
N ALA A 66 -2.49 -1.74 -22.24
CA ALA A 66 -3.93 -1.55 -22.41
C ALA A 66 -4.73 -1.39 -21.09
N ALA A 67 -4.18 -0.65 -20.12
CA ALA A 67 -4.76 -0.55 -18.79
C ALA A 67 -6.17 0.04 -18.92
N MET A 68 -7.15 -0.59 -18.27
CA MET A 68 -8.55 -0.18 -18.38
C MET A 68 -8.75 1.27 -17.91
N PHE A 69 -8.03 1.68 -16.86
CA PHE A 69 -8.07 3.03 -16.30
C PHE A 69 -6.67 3.62 -16.22
N ASP A 70 -6.52 4.86 -16.66
CA ASP A 70 -5.33 5.67 -16.44
C ASP A 70 -5.64 6.72 -15.36
N LEU A 71 -5.14 6.49 -14.15
CA LEU A 71 -5.41 7.38 -13.02
C LEU A 71 -4.68 8.72 -13.15
N SER A 72 -3.67 8.85 -14.03
CA SER A 72 -3.00 10.14 -14.27
C SER A 72 -3.90 11.16 -14.98
N THR A 73 -5.05 10.71 -15.52
CA THR A 73 -6.09 11.57 -16.06
C THR A 73 -6.84 12.36 -14.99
N LEU A 74 -6.77 11.94 -13.72
CA LEU A 74 -7.30 12.70 -12.59
C LEU A 74 -6.32 13.84 -12.28
N PRO A 75 -6.77 15.12 -12.24
CA PRO A 75 -5.86 16.26 -12.05
C PRO A 75 -4.96 16.15 -10.81
N GLN A 76 -5.49 15.60 -9.71
CA GLN A 76 -4.80 15.41 -8.43
C GLN A 76 -3.69 14.35 -8.47
N LEU A 77 -3.69 13.50 -9.50
CA LEU A 77 -2.74 12.39 -9.68
C LEU A 77 -1.93 12.53 -10.99
N SER A 78 -1.99 13.70 -11.63
CA SER A 78 -1.40 13.94 -12.94
C SER A 78 0.13 13.95 -12.94
N ASP A 79 0.77 13.96 -11.77
CA ASP A 79 2.21 13.84 -11.55
C ASP A 79 2.64 12.43 -11.10
N CYS A 80 1.68 11.54 -10.79
CA CYS A 80 1.98 10.17 -10.37
C CYS A 80 2.54 9.38 -11.56
N THR A 81 3.81 8.98 -11.45
CA THR A 81 4.46 8.16 -12.47
C THR A 81 3.94 6.73 -12.45
N THR A 82 3.80 6.17 -11.26
CA THR A 82 3.27 4.82 -11.08
C THR A 82 2.44 4.75 -9.81
N PHE A 83 1.57 3.75 -9.76
CA PHE A 83 0.71 3.46 -8.63
C PHE A 83 1.05 2.08 -8.08
N THR A 84 1.25 2.01 -6.76
CA THR A 84 1.75 0.79 -6.12
C THR A 84 0.99 0.47 -4.86
N GLU A 85 1.09 -0.77 -4.41
CA GLU A 85 0.65 -1.19 -3.07
C GLU A 85 -0.83 -0.86 -2.80
N PRO A 86 -1.76 -1.45 -3.59
CA PRO A 86 -3.19 -1.19 -3.45
C PRO A 86 -3.71 -1.69 -2.09
N ALA A 87 -4.68 -0.97 -1.55
CA ALA A 87 -5.45 -1.29 -0.36
C ALA A 87 -6.95 -1.20 -0.70
N LEU A 88 -7.57 -2.33 -1.00
CA LEU A 88 -9.00 -2.43 -1.29
C LEU A 88 -9.78 -2.38 0.01
N PHE A 89 -10.81 -1.54 0.07
CA PHE A 89 -11.65 -1.41 1.26
C PHE A 89 -13.11 -1.23 0.90
N ARG A 90 -14.01 -1.65 1.79
CA ARG A 90 -15.45 -1.44 1.65
C ARG A 90 -15.95 -0.55 2.78
N PHE A 91 -16.64 0.53 2.41
CA PHE A 91 -17.23 1.44 3.38
C PHE A 91 -18.62 1.89 2.90
N ASN A 92 -19.64 1.75 3.77
CA ASN A 92 -21.03 2.13 3.49
C ASN A 92 -21.54 1.64 2.11
N ASN A 93 -21.33 0.35 1.81
CA ASN A 93 -21.68 -0.29 0.53
C ASN A 93 -20.96 0.25 -0.73
N ASN A 94 -19.96 1.11 -0.58
CA ASN A 94 -19.09 1.51 -1.69
C ASN A 94 -17.74 0.81 -1.58
N SER A 95 -17.12 0.56 -2.73
CA SER A 95 -15.74 0.08 -2.81
C SER A 95 -14.78 1.25 -2.92
N TYR A 96 -13.65 1.15 -2.24
CA TYR A 96 -12.59 2.14 -2.24
C TYR A 96 -11.26 1.48 -2.55
N LEU A 97 -10.37 2.27 -3.15
CA LEU A 97 -8.99 1.91 -3.40
C LEU A 97 -8.10 2.95 -2.74
N GLY A 98 -7.41 2.54 -1.68
CA GLY A 98 -6.22 3.23 -1.21
C GLY A 98 -5.01 2.84 -2.06
N ILE A 99 -4.16 3.78 -2.46
CA ILE A 99 -3.00 3.45 -3.29
C ILE A 99 -1.86 4.45 -3.13
N ASN A 100 -0.61 3.98 -3.25
CA ASN A 100 0.55 4.86 -3.25
C ASN A 100 0.80 5.46 -4.62
N CYS A 101 0.84 6.79 -4.68
CA CYS A 101 1.30 7.57 -5.81
C CYS A 101 2.82 7.76 -5.69
N VAL A 102 3.55 7.16 -6.64
CA VAL A 102 5.00 7.25 -6.75
C VAL A 102 5.36 8.26 -7.83
N VAL A 103 6.18 9.26 -7.48
CA VAL A 103 6.58 10.35 -8.37
C VAL A 103 8.04 10.17 -8.79
N ILE A 104 8.29 10.12 -10.10
CA ILE A 104 9.62 9.98 -10.68
C ILE A 104 9.81 11.12 -11.69
N ILE A 105 10.86 11.92 -11.50
CA ILE A 105 11.23 13.02 -12.39
C ILE A 105 12.62 12.73 -12.96
N GLY A 106 12.67 12.44 -14.27
CA GLY A 106 13.89 11.96 -14.90
C GLY A 106 14.34 10.63 -14.29
N PRO A 107 15.60 10.49 -13.85
CA PRO A 107 16.09 9.27 -13.21
C PRO A 107 15.80 9.20 -11.69
N THR A 108 15.17 10.23 -11.12
CA THR A 108 15.10 10.41 -9.66
C THR A 108 13.69 10.17 -9.14
N ARG A 109 13.56 9.26 -8.16
CA ARG A 109 12.35 9.10 -7.34
C ARG A 109 12.23 10.28 -6.38
N ARG A 110 11.10 10.99 -6.39
CA ARG A 110 10.81 12.17 -5.57
C ARG A 110 9.95 11.77 -4.38
N GLU A 111 10.59 11.14 -3.40
CA GLU A 111 9.95 10.65 -2.16
C GLU A 111 9.22 11.77 -1.40
N ASP A 112 9.69 13.02 -1.53
CA ASP A 112 9.07 14.20 -0.95
C ASP A 112 7.73 14.62 -1.60
N LEU A 113 7.40 14.04 -2.77
CA LEU A 113 6.14 14.26 -3.49
C LEU A 113 5.22 13.03 -3.46
N GLU A 114 5.64 11.95 -2.81
CA GLU A 114 4.86 10.72 -2.73
C GLU A 114 3.78 10.83 -1.67
N ARG A 115 2.66 10.16 -1.95
CA ARG A 115 1.53 10.11 -1.04
C ARG A 115 0.70 8.84 -1.20
N PHE A 116 0.02 8.48 -0.13
CA PHE A 116 -1.07 7.52 -0.16
C PHE A 116 -2.38 8.28 -0.40
N VAL A 117 -3.10 7.90 -1.44
CA VAL A 117 -4.36 8.53 -1.85
C VAL A 117 -5.51 7.56 -1.69
N LEU A 118 -6.69 8.09 -1.39
CA LEU A 118 -7.94 7.35 -1.34
C LEU A 118 -8.78 7.68 -2.56
N LEU A 119 -9.26 6.64 -3.22
CA LEU A 119 -10.13 6.71 -4.39
C LEU A 119 -11.42 5.96 -4.10
N LYS A 120 -12.53 6.48 -4.61
CA LYS A 120 -13.81 5.78 -4.63
C LYS A 120 -13.97 5.09 -5.98
N ASP A 121 -14.29 3.79 -5.96
CA ASP A 121 -14.60 3.03 -7.16
C ASP A 121 -16.02 3.39 -7.65
N LEU A 122 -16.13 3.79 -8.92
CA LEU A 122 -17.37 4.13 -9.61
C LEU A 122 -17.77 3.03 -10.62
N ASP A 123 -17.31 1.81 -10.37
CA ASP A 123 -17.48 0.63 -11.20
C ASP A 123 -16.94 0.86 -12.63
N ALA A 124 -17.80 0.70 -13.65
CA ALA A 124 -17.43 0.89 -15.05
C ALA A 124 -17.07 2.36 -15.39
N SER A 125 -17.38 3.31 -14.51
CA SER A 125 -17.04 4.73 -14.72
C SER A 125 -15.63 5.09 -14.24
N GLY A 126 -14.90 4.15 -13.64
CA GLY A 126 -13.53 4.35 -13.17
C GLY A 126 -13.47 4.79 -11.71
N TYR A 127 -12.60 5.75 -11.41
CA TYR A 127 -12.29 6.15 -10.04
C TYR A 127 -12.51 7.65 -9.83
N GLU A 128 -13.00 8.00 -8.66
CA GLU A 128 -13.06 9.38 -8.16
C GLU A 128 -12.00 9.59 -7.09
N PHE A 129 -11.25 10.70 -7.19
CA PHE A 129 -10.32 11.10 -6.16
C PHE A 129 -11.07 11.58 -4.91
N VAL A 130 -10.79 10.98 -3.75
CA VAL A 130 -11.36 11.39 -2.47
C VAL A 130 -10.40 12.31 -1.73
N ALA A 131 -9.18 11.82 -1.45
CA ALA A 131 -8.22 12.55 -0.63
C ALA A 131 -6.79 12.08 -0.82
N GLU A 132 -5.86 12.97 -0.49
CA GLU A 132 -4.51 12.61 -0.05
C GLU A 132 -4.58 12.31 1.45
N VAL A 133 -4.33 11.06 1.84
CA VAL A 133 -4.54 10.59 3.22
C VAL A 133 -3.25 10.64 4.03
N LEU A 134 -2.12 10.25 3.42
CA LEU A 134 -0.78 10.33 4.00
C LEU A 134 0.19 10.92 2.98
N ASN A 135 1.16 11.70 3.43
CA ASN A 135 2.21 12.23 2.57
C ASN A 135 3.61 12.22 3.22
N ALA A 136 4.59 12.75 2.50
CA ALA A 136 5.97 12.85 3.00
C ALA A 136 6.08 13.65 4.31
N THR A 137 5.23 14.67 4.53
CA THR A 137 5.26 15.45 5.79
C THR A 137 4.83 14.57 6.96
N ASP A 138 3.77 13.79 6.79
CA ASP A 138 3.33 12.80 7.79
C ASP A 138 4.43 11.78 8.11
N ALA A 139 5.20 11.35 7.10
CA ALA A 139 6.31 10.42 7.30
C ALA A 139 7.43 11.00 8.20
N THR A 140 7.67 12.32 8.14
CA THR A 140 8.75 12.95 8.91
C THR A 140 8.53 12.89 10.42
N GLN A 141 7.28 12.80 10.89
CA GLN A 141 6.97 12.54 12.31
C GLN A 141 7.64 11.25 12.81
N PHE A 142 7.82 10.27 11.94
CA PHE A 142 8.36 8.96 12.26
C PHE A 142 9.82 8.83 11.82
N LEU A 143 10.51 9.94 11.55
CA LEU A 143 11.86 9.98 11.00
C LEU A 143 11.99 9.21 9.68
N ALA A 144 10.90 9.13 8.90
CA ALA A 144 10.83 8.43 7.62
C ALA A 144 10.68 9.41 6.45
N GLN A 145 10.95 8.93 5.24
CA GLN A 145 10.74 9.71 4.01
C GLN A 145 9.35 9.48 3.40
N ARG A 146 8.74 8.33 3.66
CA ARG A 146 7.40 7.96 3.19
C ARG A 146 6.73 6.96 4.11
N ILE A 147 5.41 6.82 3.95
CA ILE A 147 4.62 5.74 4.55
C ILE A 147 4.03 4.93 3.39
N GLU A 148 4.31 3.64 3.40
CA GLU A 148 3.97 2.70 2.32
C GLU A 148 3.33 1.43 2.90
N GLN A 149 2.98 0.48 2.03
CA GLN A 149 2.46 -0.84 2.38
C GLN A 149 1.22 -0.75 3.26
N VAL A 150 0.32 0.15 2.87
CA VAL A 150 -0.88 0.48 3.63
C VAL A 150 -1.90 -0.64 3.47
N ASP A 151 -2.56 -0.97 4.58
CA ASP A 151 -3.81 -1.74 4.60
C ASP A 151 -4.92 -0.94 5.28
N LEU A 152 -6.16 -1.25 4.95
CA LEU A 152 -7.37 -0.61 5.48
C LEU A 152 -8.26 -1.68 6.11
N ALA A 153 -8.68 -1.46 7.35
CA ALA A 153 -9.46 -2.44 8.09
C ALA A 153 -10.50 -1.77 8.99
N TYR A 154 -11.51 -2.54 9.41
CA TYR A 154 -12.35 -2.15 10.54
C TYR A 154 -11.69 -2.56 11.86
N SER A 155 -11.84 -1.75 12.90
CA SER A 155 -11.65 -2.18 14.29
C SER A 155 -12.82 -3.08 14.74
N GLN A 156 -12.69 -3.74 15.89
CA GLN A 156 -13.77 -4.50 16.54
C GLN A 156 -14.94 -3.62 16.96
N THR A 157 -14.68 -2.34 17.22
CA THR A 157 -15.71 -1.33 17.55
C THR A 157 -16.27 -0.62 16.32
N GLY A 158 -15.79 -0.95 15.12
CA GLY A 158 -16.36 -0.52 13.84
C GLY A 158 -15.79 0.78 13.27
N GLU A 159 -14.76 1.36 13.88
CA GLU A 159 -14.01 2.46 13.29
C GLU A 159 -13.11 1.98 12.15
N VAL A 160 -12.78 2.87 11.22
CA VAL A 160 -11.87 2.55 10.12
C VAL A 160 -10.44 2.85 10.52
N LEU A 161 -9.57 1.88 10.31
CA LEU A 161 -8.15 1.91 10.59
C LEU A 161 -7.36 2.00 9.29
N LEU A 162 -6.22 2.70 9.37
CA LEU A 162 -5.16 2.67 8.38
C LEU A 162 -3.93 2.05 9.03
N ILE A 163 -3.37 1.01 8.42
CA ILE A 163 -2.15 0.35 8.91
C ILE A 163 -1.05 0.62 7.89
N GLY A 164 -0.11 1.51 8.20
CA GLY A 164 0.94 1.93 7.28
C GLY A 164 2.34 1.60 7.81
N THR A 165 3.32 1.49 6.91
CA THR A 165 4.72 1.25 7.27
C THR A 165 5.55 2.49 6.95
N PRO A 166 6.03 3.25 7.93
CA PRO A 166 7.02 4.30 7.69
C PRO A 166 8.35 3.68 7.24
N ILE A 167 8.96 4.26 6.21
CA ILE A 167 10.19 3.74 5.59
C ILE A 167 11.27 4.81 5.54
N GLN A 168 12.43 4.45 6.10
CA GLN A 168 13.67 5.19 5.88
C GLN A 168 14.39 4.68 4.64
N THR A 169 14.86 5.60 3.79
CA THR A 169 15.45 5.26 2.50
C THR A 169 16.97 5.38 2.51
N ALA A 170 17.62 4.52 1.73
CA ALA A 170 19.07 4.52 1.53
C ALA A 170 19.90 4.62 2.83
N VAL A 171 19.50 3.87 3.86
CA VAL A 171 20.08 3.97 5.21
C VAL A 171 21.49 3.37 5.22
N ALA A 172 22.49 4.21 5.50
CA ALA A 172 23.91 3.85 5.38
C ALA A 172 24.32 2.71 6.32
N GLU A 173 23.78 2.68 7.54
CA GLU A 173 24.07 1.68 8.57
C GLU A 173 23.65 0.26 8.17
N ILE A 174 22.76 0.14 7.18
CA ILE A 174 22.28 -1.15 6.65
C ILE A 174 22.62 -1.31 5.16
N GLY A 175 23.73 -0.72 4.71
CA GLY A 175 24.26 -0.91 3.36
C GLY A 175 23.50 -0.17 2.27
N GLY A 176 22.88 0.97 2.61
CA GLY A 176 22.14 1.79 1.64
C GLY A 176 20.78 1.19 1.24
N THR A 177 20.23 0.32 2.08
CA THR A 177 18.91 -0.30 1.86
C THR A 177 17.80 0.45 2.60
N ASN A 178 16.54 0.14 2.28
CA ASN A 178 15.40 0.71 3.00
C ASN A 178 15.25 0.05 4.38
N ARG A 179 14.98 0.85 5.42
CA ARG A 179 14.63 0.38 6.77
C ARG A 179 13.14 0.61 7.00
N HIS A 180 12.41 -0.46 7.30
CA HIS A 180 10.99 -0.40 7.65
C HIS A 180 10.90 -0.19 9.15
N LEU A 181 10.09 0.79 9.60
CA LEU A 181 10.01 1.20 11.00
C LEU A 181 8.81 0.61 11.74
N GLY A 182 8.36 -0.57 11.29
CA GLY A 182 7.19 -1.26 11.84
C GLY A 182 5.89 -0.80 11.20
N CYS A 183 4.81 -1.41 11.65
CA CYS A 183 3.46 -1.07 11.23
C CYS A 183 2.82 -0.12 12.24
N HIS A 184 2.38 1.03 11.75
CA HIS A 184 1.76 2.09 12.52
C HIS A 184 0.28 2.08 12.21
N VAL A 185 -0.55 2.01 13.25
CA VAL A 185 -2.00 1.98 13.15
C VAL A 185 -2.53 3.38 13.44
N PHE A 186 -3.25 3.92 12.47
CA PHE A 186 -3.94 5.19 12.53
C PHE A 186 -5.44 4.94 12.45
N GLN A 187 -6.22 5.92 12.90
CA GLN A 187 -7.68 5.86 12.85
C GLN A 187 -8.21 7.04 12.03
N PHE A 188 -9.21 6.78 11.19
CA PHE A 188 -9.94 7.83 10.50
C PHE A 188 -10.90 8.54 11.46
N THR A 189 -10.92 9.87 11.42
CA THR A 189 -12.03 10.66 11.98
C THR A 189 -13.24 10.62 11.05
N ASP A 190 -12.98 10.68 9.75
CA ASP A 190 -13.98 10.56 8.70
C ASP A 190 -13.34 9.90 7.47
N PHE A 191 -13.69 8.63 7.25
CA PHE A 191 -13.19 7.87 6.11
C PHE A 191 -13.71 8.43 4.77
N SER A 192 -14.92 9.00 4.74
CA SER A 192 -15.53 9.47 3.50
C SER A 192 -14.82 10.68 2.88
N THR A 193 -14.06 11.40 3.70
CA THR A 193 -13.21 12.54 3.31
C THR A 193 -11.72 12.23 3.44
N GLY A 194 -11.35 10.99 3.81
CA GLY A 194 -9.97 10.56 4.00
C GLY A 194 -9.25 11.21 5.18
N LEU A 195 -9.97 11.74 6.17
CA LEU A 195 -9.38 12.46 7.30
C LEU A 195 -8.96 11.50 8.43
N LEU A 196 -7.67 11.54 8.79
CA LEU A 196 -7.10 10.82 9.93
C LEU A 196 -7.18 11.64 11.22
N ASN A 197 -7.13 10.96 12.36
CA ASN A 197 -6.96 11.56 13.68
C ASN A 197 -5.62 12.29 13.77
N ARG A 198 -5.68 13.57 14.16
CA ARG A 198 -4.51 14.44 14.38
C ARG A 198 -4.62 15.17 15.71
N ASP A 199 -3.48 15.49 16.32
CA ASP A 199 -3.41 16.30 17.54
C ASP A 199 -3.55 17.81 17.24
N GLN A 200 -3.36 18.64 18.26
CA GLN A 200 -3.49 20.09 18.16
C GLN A 200 -2.40 20.75 17.29
N ASP A 201 -1.27 20.08 17.11
CA ASP A 201 -0.15 20.53 16.29
C ASP A 201 -0.27 20.02 14.83
N GLY A 202 -1.32 19.26 14.52
CA GLY A 202 -1.59 18.68 13.19
C GLY A 202 -0.85 17.35 12.95
N ASN A 203 -0.22 16.80 13.98
CA ASN A 203 0.50 15.54 13.93
C ASN A 203 -0.46 14.35 13.95
N LEU A 204 -0.18 13.30 13.19
CA LEU A 204 -0.92 12.04 13.23
C LEU A 204 -0.89 11.43 14.63
N ILE A 205 -2.06 11.01 15.11
CA ILE A 205 -2.18 10.24 16.35
C ILE A 205 -2.07 8.76 15.98
N VAL A 206 -1.07 8.09 16.57
CA VAL A 206 -0.84 6.65 16.39
C VAL A 206 -1.56 5.88 17.48
N THR A 207 -2.45 4.98 17.09
CA THR A 207 -3.19 4.09 18.00
C THR A 207 -2.30 2.96 18.50
N ALA A 208 -1.46 2.40 17.62
CA ALA A 208 -0.48 1.38 17.99
C ALA A 208 0.69 1.34 17.01
N ILE A 209 1.83 0.84 17.51
CA ILE A 209 3.04 0.60 16.74
C ILE A 209 3.44 -0.86 16.96
N ILE A 210 3.63 -1.61 15.87
CA ILE A 210 4.11 -2.99 15.90
C ILE A 210 5.52 -3.04 15.29
N THR A 211 6.52 -3.35 16.13
CA THR A 211 7.92 -3.45 15.74
C THR A 211 8.51 -4.81 16.14
N ASP A 212 9.69 -5.14 15.61
CA ASP A 212 10.54 -6.20 16.15
C ASP A 212 11.03 -5.82 17.56
N ASP A 213 11.31 -6.81 18.42
CA ASP A 213 11.76 -6.66 19.80
C ASP A 213 13.27 -6.41 19.93
N THR A 214 13.98 -6.34 18.80
CA THR A 214 15.42 -6.09 18.78
C THR A 214 15.81 -4.84 19.57
N THR A 215 16.76 -5.02 20.48
CA THR A 215 17.33 -3.95 21.32
C THR A 215 18.42 -3.15 20.58
N ASP A 216 18.82 -3.58 19.39
CA ASP A 216 19.76 -2.85 18.54
C ASP A 216 19.02 -1.76 17.75
N SER A 217 18.97 -0.56 18.31
CA SER A 217 18.33 0.62 17.69
C SER A 217 18.94 0.98 16.32
N ALA A 218 20.20 0.64 16.05
CA ALA A 218 20.83 0.86 14.76
C ALA A 218 20.40 -0.18 13.70
N ARG A 219 19.87 -1.32 14.14
CA ARG A 219 19.32 -2.39 13.28
C ARG A 219 17.83 -2.59 13.45
N GLN A 220 17.15 -1.73 14.21
CA GLN A 220 15.72 -1.86 14.46
C GLN A 220 14.98 -1.80 13.13
N ARG A 221 14.55 -2.98 12.68
CA ARG A 221 13.70 -3.19 11.52
C ARG A 221 12.39 -3.68 12.11
N GLY A 222 11.31 -2.97 11.84
CA GLY A 222 9.99 -3.53 12.10
C GLY A 222 9.50 -4.36 10.91
N PRO A 223 8.44 -5.15 11.10
CA PRO A 223 7.70 -5.71 9.98
C PRO A 223 7.18 -4.57 9.08
N GLY A 224 6.88 -4.90 7.83
CA GLY A 224 6.10 -4.05 6.93
C GLY A 224 5.00 -4.87 6.31
N ALA A 225 4.06 -4.22 5.62
CA ALA A 225 2.88 -4.87 5.03
C ALA A 225 2.10 -5.70 6.05
N CYS A 226 1.56 -5.03 7.07
CA CYS A 226 0.70 -5.65 8.07
C CYS A 226 -0.77 -5.56 7.66
N THR A 227 -1.57 -6.51 8.11
CA THR A 227 -3.02 -6.54 7.86
C THR A 227 -3.78 -6.88 9.12
N TYR A 228 -5.05 -6.51 9.17
CA TYR A 228 -5.94 -6.75 10.29
C TYR A 228 -7.31 -7.20 9.81
N ASP A 229 -7.86 -8.20 10.49
CA ASP A 229 -9.24 -8.64 10.34
C ASP A 229 -9.88 -8.66 11.74
N PRO A 230 -10.94 -7.88 12.01
CA PRO A 230 -11.57 -7.83 13.32
C PRO A 230 -12.21 -9.17 13.73
N ASP A 231 -12.55 -10.03 12.76
CA ASP A 231 -13.13 -11.35 12.99
C ASP A 231 -12.05 -12.43 13.22
N PHE A 232 -10.77 -12.11 12.99
CA PHE A 232 -9.66 -13.01 13.26
C PHE A 232 -9.17 -12.88 14.71
N ASP A 233 -9.35 -13.95 15.48
CA ASP A 233 -8.95 -14.04 16.90
C ASP A 233 -7.43 -13.88 17.13
N GLY A 234 -6.60 -13.94 16.08
CA GLY A 234 -5.16 -13.69 16.21
C GLY A 234 -4.78 -12.20 16.19
N GLY A 235 -5.73 -11.30 15.97
CA GLY A 235 -5.47 -9.86 15.88
C GLY A 235 -4.64 -9.49 14.66
N LEU A 236 -3.82 -8.44 14.77
CA LEU A 236 -3.00 -7.96 13.66
C LEU A 236 -1.98 -9.01 13.21
N ILE A 237 -1.92 -9.22 11.89
CA ILE A 237 -1.02 -10.15 11.21
C ILE A 237 0.15 -9.36 10.63
N ILE A 238 1.36 -9.86 10.88
CA ILE A 238 2.59 -9.28 10.34
C ILE A 238 3.30 -10.29 9.44
N VAL A 239 3.92 -9.77 8.38
CA VAL A 239 4.80 -10.54 7.51
C VAL A 239 6.24 -10.17 7.83
N ARG A 240 7.05 -11.13 8.29
CA ARG A 240 8.50 -10.98 8.35
C ARG A 240 9.11 -11.59 7.11
N ARG A 241 10.00 -10.84 6.46
CA ARG A 241 10.82 -11.31 5.35
C ARG A 241 12.23 -11.53 5.86
N GLU A 242 12.68 -12.77 5.90
CA GLU A 242 14.08 -13.09 6.16
C GLU A 242 14.82 -13.30 4.83
N PHE A 243 15.68 -12.34 4.50
CA PHE A 243 16.63 -12.47 3.40
C PHE A 243 17.81 -13.31 3.89
N ASN A 244 17.66 -14.63 3.86
CA ASN A 244 18.74 -15.53 4.22
C ASN A 244 19.74 -15.59 3.05
N ILE A 245 20.81 -14.80 3.14
CA ILE A 245 21.89 -14.73 2.13
C ILE A 245 22.63 -16.06 1.91
N THR A 246 22.41 -17.07 2.75
CA THR A 246 23.04 -18.40 2.65
C THR A 246 22.15 -19.44 1.96
N THR A 247 20.87 -19.15 1.76
CA THR A 247 19.92 -19.99 1.01
C THR A 247 19.38 -19.22 -0.18
N THR A 248 19.15 -19.85 -1.32
CA THR A 248 18.66 -19.18 -2.56
C THR A 248 17.17 -18.80 -2.50
N GLY A 249 16.63 -18.40 -1.35
CA GLY A 249 15.20 -18.14 -1.16
C GLY A 249 14.91 -16.98 -0.21
N ILE A 250 13.72 -16.40 -0.36
CA ILE A 250 13.12 -15.46 0.60
C ILE A 250 12.21 -16.29 1.51
N GLU A 251 12.46 -16.26 2.81
CA GLU A 251 11.55 -16.85 3.79
C GLU A 251 10.51 -15.81 4.22
N PHE A 252 9.23 -16.19 4.13
CA PHE A 252 8.11 -15.40 4.63
C PHE A 252 7.53 -16.10 5.84
N SER A 253 7.55 -15.41 6.97
CA SER A 253 6.95 -15.88 8.22
C SER A 253 5.78 -14.99 8.60
N LEU A 254 4.62 -15.61 8.84
CA LEU A 254 3.42 -14.95 9.32
C LEU A 254 3.38 -15.04 10.85
N PHE A 255 3.21 -13.89 11.51
CA PHE A 255 3.01 -13.84 12.94
C PHE A 255 1.69 -13.16 13.25
N LYS A 256 1.05 -13.63 14.31
CA LYS A 256 -0.13 -13.00 14.91
C LYS A 256 0.27 -12.28 16.19
N THR A 257 -0.31 -11.12 16.46
CA THR A 257 0.07 -10.28 17.60
C THR A 257 -0.86 -10.44 18.80
N ASN A 258 -2.09 -10.95 18.61
CA ASN A 258 -3.21 -10.86 19.55
C ASN A 258 -3.53 -9.41 19.98
N ILE A 259 -3.09 -8.42 19.19
CA ILE A 259 -3.46 -7.02 19.36
C ILE A 259 -4.74 -6.80 18.56
N HIS A 260 -5.76 -6.30 19.26
CA HIS A 260 -7.05 -5.94 18.69
C HIS A 260 -7.30 -4.45 18.92
N PHE A 261 -8.12 -3.88 18.06
CA PHE A 261 -8.45 -2.47 18.02
C PHE A 261 -9.94 -2.29 18.09
#